data_AF-A0AAU9XEL9-F1
#
_entry.id   AF-A0AAU9XEL9-F1
#
_cell.length_a   1.000
_cell.length_b   1.000
_cell.length_c   1.000
_cell.angle_alpha   90.00
_cell.angle_beta   90.00
_cell.angle_gamma   90.00
#
_symmetry.space_group_name_H-M   'P 1'
#
loop_
_entity.id
_entity.type
_entity.pdbx_description
1 polymer ?
#
loop_
_entity_poly.entity_id
_entity_poly.type
_entity_poly.pdbx_seq_one_letter_code
_entity_poly.pdbx_strand_id
1 'polypeptide(L)'
;MSSSYTRSNFTWKSVRNLINHGETKQRFQTSSAAVHEPHSPLEDFYTLQMSRLFYLIVFFHLLTALLVVAAQYYFLSLEYPLRYTMKTVQTRSAVESNLSHRRGIRENNKHSHNEVSKVHVQTPRRLYLTYQPPDGGWNNHRIALENALIMAKLLNRTLMVHPLASHDMAIFSRRKNLVFWRNLEKRWGINWVYNLMAERDLVPISEVLDLQLMRRVLDVHEVKTNHKKFLEEFANFKWHHVCHSDALGFWVDAIPSENVSSTREIEFVPNNSSRSIRACPREIERYMNASKPVIRQILSELKNERADIIYLSQDTSYKANVRLFHKEDAKQALQWILDNIKFSPQIYQKAFQILSILPQPFNAIHVRRTDHKISASMAPSHWLNSMAQKHFLKISAALYVATDEPNKAWFEPFHRAGYQLYFSDEFFNPSGRSFDMDIKGLYDQVICIHAKLFVGSKSSSFSGFIYRSRGEVMRRDGLILSHMPVGWFVHKLKRQN
;
A
#
# COMPACT_ATOMS: atom_id res chain seq x y z
N MET A 1 -61.59 -44.26 19.11
CA MET A 1 -62.38 -43.85 17.93
C MET A 1 -61.48 -42.97 17.08
N SER A 2 -60.68 -43.49 16.13
CA SER A 2 -61.04 -43.96 14.77
C SER A 2 -61.68 -42.82 13.96
N SER A 3 -61.19 -42.34 12.80
CA SER A 3 -60.42 -42.89 11.66
C SER A 3 -59.50 -41.78 11.09
N SER A 4 -58.27 -41.95 10.56
CA SER A 4 -57.59 -42.86 9.62
C SER A 4 -57.75 -42.53 8.12
N TYR A 5 -56.64 -42.07 7.52
CA TYR A 5 -56.09 -42.31 6.15
C TYR A 5 -56.97 -42.01 4.91
N THR A 6 -56.49 -41.38 3.83
CA THR A 6 -55.43 -41.87 2.91
C THR A 6 -54.82 -40.77 2.01
N ARG A 7 -53.57 -41.03 1.56
CA ARG A 7 -52.84 -40.38 0.46
C ARG A 7 -53.27 -40.92 -0.91
N SER A 8 -53.20 -40.10 -1.97
CA SER A 8 -52.75 -40.56 -3.29
C SER A 8 -52.08 -39.45 -4.11
N ASN A 9 -50.95 -39.79 -4.73
CA ASN A 9 -50.11 -39.01 -5.64
C ASN A 9 -50.74 -38.88 -7.04
N PHE A 10 -50.49 -37.78 -7.78
CA PHE A 10 -49.75 -37.74 -9.08
C PHE A 10 -49.88 -36.40 -9.84
N THR A 11 -48.71 -35.82 -10.13
CA THR A 11 -48.25 -35.06 -11.33
C THR A 11 -48.99 -33.84 -11.92
N TRP A 12 -48.23 -32.73 -11.92
CA TRP A 12 -47.96 -31.77 -13.02
C TRP A 12 -48.90 -31.75 -14.24
N LYS A 13 -49.77 -30.73 -14.30
CA LYS A 13 -49.84 -29.75 -15.41
C LYS A 13 -51.01 -28.77 -15.22
N SER A 14 -50.72 -27.52 -15.59
CA SER A 14 -51.67 -26.51 -16.07
C SER A 14 -52.55 -25.77 -15.07
N VAL A 15 -52.07 -24.60 -14.63
CA VAL A 15 -52.68 -23.31 -15.03
C VAL A 15 -51.55 -22.30 -15.28
N ARG A 16 -50.98 -22.33 -16.48
CA ARG A 16 -50.15 -21.24 -17.04
C ARG A 16 -50.63 -21.01 -18.46
N ASN A 17 -51.83 -20.45 -18.59
CA ASN A 17 -52.33 -19.87 -19.83
C ASN A 17 -51.98 -18.39 -19.81
N LEU A 18 -50.89 -18.03 -20.49
CA LEU A 18 -50.66 -16.76 -21.20
C LEU A 18 -49.25 -16.76 -21.79
N ILE A 19 -48.94 -17.75 -22.63
CA ILE A 19 -47.87 -17.68 -23.64
C ILE A 19 -48.36 -18.47 -24.87
N ASN A 20 -48.97 -17.75 -25.81
CA ASN A 20 -49.19 -18.11 -27.21
C ASN A 20 -48.55 -16.95 -28.00
N HIS A 21 -47.72 -17.08 -29.03
CA HIS A 21 -47.34 -18.19 -29.90
C HIS A 21 -45.81 -18.07 -30.17
N GLY A 22 -45.01 -19.11 -30.50
CA GLY A 22 -45.21 -20.10 -31.58
C GLY A 22 -45.12 -19.39 -32.94
N GLU A 23 -44.26 -19.69 -33.91
CA GLU A 23 -43.52 -20.90 -34.22
C GLU A 23 -42.32 -20.56 -35.12
N THR A 24 -41.25 -21.32 -34.94
CA THR A 24 -40.17 -21.54 -35.91
C THR A 24 -40.47 -22.77 -36.76
N LYS A 25 -40.20 -22.76 -38.07
CA LYS A 25 -39.37 -23.79 -38.73
C LYS A 25 -38.98 -23.46 -40.18
N GLN A 26 -37.80 -23.98 -40.53
CA GLN A 26 -36.93 -23.71 -41.68
C GLN A 26 -37.19 -24.61 -42.91
N ARG A 27 -36.56 -24.17 -44.03
CA ARG A 27 -35.91 -24.88 -45.18
C ARG A 27 -36.54 -24.48 -46.53
N PHE A 28 -35.84 -24.24 -47.65
CA PHE A 28 -34.53 -24.64 -48.21
C PHE A 28 -34.05 -23.57 -49.26
N GLN A 29 -32.79 -23.65 -49.73
CA GLN A 29 -32.10 -22.83 -50.78
C GLN A 29 -32.85 -22.85 -52.16
N THR A 30 -32.75 -21.91 -53.13
CA THR A 30 -31.58 -21.41 -53.94
C THR A 30 -31.95 -20.21 -54.88
N SER A 31 -30.98 -19.28 -55.09
CA SER A 31 -30.59 -18.44 -56.28
C SER A 31 -31.53 -17.62 -57.21
N SER A 32 -31.16 -16.32 -57.37
CA SER A 32 -31.27 -15.34 -58.51
C SER A 32 -32.66 -14.98 -59.09
N ALA A 33 -33.00 -13.80 -59.62
CA ALA A 33 -32.24 -12.70 -60.23
C ALA A 33 -33.05 -11.37 -60.15
N ALA A 34 -32.35 -10.24 -60.36
CA ALA A 34 -32.84 -8.87 -60.41
C ALA A 34 -33.73 -8.56 -61.63
N VAL A 35 -34.43 -7.42 -61.64
CA VAL A 35 -34.31 -6.32 -62.64
C VAL A 35 -35.24 -5.16 -62.22
N HIS A 36 -34.62 -4.04 -61.83
CA HIS A 36 -35.15 -2.67 -61.94
C HIS A 36 -34.76 -2.13 -63.33
N GLU A 37 -35.39 -1.05 -63.80
CA GLU A 37 -34.73 0.20 -64.21
C GLU A 37 -35.71 1.15 -64.96
N PRO A 38 -35.43 2.46 -65.14
CA PRO A 38 -34.98 3.40 -64.10
C PRO A 38 -35.51 4.85 -64.29
N HIS A 39 -35.62 5.60 -63.19
CA HIS A 39 -35.25 7.03 -63.16
C HIS A 39 -33.78 7.11 -62.69
N SER A 40 -32.95 7.91 -63.36
CA SER A 40 -31.48 7.80 -63.41
C SER A 40 -30.79 7.93 -62.03
N PRO A 41 -30.27 6.82 -61.47
CA PRO A 41 -29.57 6.80 -60.17
C PRO A 41 -28.13 7.34 -60.23
N LEU A 42 -27.67 7.79 -61.40
CA LEU A 42 -26.26 8.12 -61.64
C LEU A 42 -25.80 9.34 -60.83
N GLU A 43 -26.57 10.42 -60.72
CA GLU A 43 -26.15 11.62 -59.97
C GLU A 43 -26.13 11.41 -58.44
N ASP A 44 -27.08 10.63 -57.90
CA ASP A 44 -27.12 10.30 -56.48
C ASP A 44 -26.10 9.20 -56.09
N PHE A 45 -25.77 8.29 -57.01
CA PHE A 45 -24.73 7.29 -56.77
C PHE A 45 -23.33 7.92 -56.78
N TYR A 46 -23.04 8.86 -57.69
CA TYR A 46 -21.74 9.54 -57.72
C TYR A 46 -21.49 10.38 -56.46
N THR A 47 -22.48 11.11 -55.95
CA THR A 47 -22.33 11.91 -54.72
C THR A 47 -22.23 11.04 -53.45
N LEU A 48 -22.92 9.91 -53.38
CA LEU A 48 -22.82 8.98 -52.25
C LEU A 48 -21.54 8.12 -52.27
N GLN A 49 -21.04 7.72 -53.45
CA GLN A 49 -19.75 7.04 -53.57
C GLN A 49 -18.58 7.98 -53.31
N MET A 50 -18.62 9.22 -53.81
CA MET A 50 -17.53 10.17 -53.60
C MET A 50 -17.40 10.59 -52.14
N SER A 51 -18.51 10.70 -51.41
CA SER A 51 -18.47 10.96 -49.96
C SER A 51 -17.92 9.77 -49.17
N ARG A 52 -18.34 8.53 -49.46
CA ARG A 52 -17.80 7.32 -48.80
C ARG A 52 -16.33 7.08 -49.12
N LEU A 53 -15.91 7.31 -50.37
CA LEU A 53 -14.51 7.23 -50.78
C LEU A 53 -13.68 8.31 -50.08
N PHE A 54 -14.20 9.53 -49.95
CA PHE A 54 -13.56 10.60 -49.19
C PHE A 54 -13.38 10.26 -47.71
N TYR A 55 -14.43 9.74 -47.04
CA TYR A 55 -14.32 9.30 -45.65
C TYR A 55 -13.35 8.13 -45.46
N LEU A 56 -13.31 7.19 -46.42
CA LEU A 56 -12.34 6.10 -46.40
C LEU A 56 -10.91 6.62 -46.57
N ILE A 57 -10.66 7.54 -47.50
CA ILE A 57 -9.34 8.15 -47.70
C ILE A 57 -8.91 8.93 -46.46
N VAL A 58 -9.79 9.74 -45.88
CA VAL A 58 -9.51 10.49 -44.64
C VAL A 58 -9.25 9.54 -43.46
N PHE A 59 -10.04 8.47 -43.33
CA PHE A 59 -9.83 7.45 -42.31
C PHE A 59 -8.50 6.71 -42.48
N PHE A 60 -8.15 6.32 -43.71
CA PHE A 60 -6.86 5.68 -44.00
C PHE A 60 -5.68 6.62 -43.76
N HIS A 61 -5.81 7.92 -44.05
CA HIS A 61 -4.78 8.92 -43.74
C HIS A 61 -4.63 9.18 -42.25
N LEU A 62 -5.72 9.26 -41.48
CA LEU A 62 -5.68 9.35 -40.02
C LEU A 62 -5.08 8.08 -39.40
N LEU A 63 -5.43 6.91 -39.92
CA LEU A 63 -4.90 5.63 -39.45
C LEU A 63 -3.41 5.49 -39.77
N THR A 64 -2.96 5.88 -40.97
CA THR A 64 -1.54 5.90 -41.31
C THR A 64 -0.77 6.93 -40.48
N ALA A 65 -1.32 8.12 -40.23
CA ALA A 65 -0.70 9.10 -39.33
C ALA A 65 -0.56 8.57 -37.90
N LEU A 66 -1.60 7.91 -37.37
CA LEU A 66 -1.54 7.28 -36.05
C LEU A 66 -0.53 6.13 -35.98
N LEU A 67 -0.44 5.32 -37.05
CA LEU A 67 0.55 4.25 -37.13
C LEU A 67 1.98 4.79 -37.26
N VAL A 68 2.19 5.88 -37.98
CA VAL A 68 3.50 6.57 -38.06
C VAL A 68 3.89 7.16 -36.71
N VAL A 69 2.96 7.84 -36.01
CA VAL A 69 3.23 8.38 -34.66
C VAL A 69 3.50 7.25 -33.67
N ALA A 70 2.76 6.15 -33.73
CA ALA A 70 2.99 4.98 -32.89
C ALA A 70 4.33 4.29 -33.21
N ALA A 71 4.68 4.16 -34.49
CA ALA A 71 5.98 3.63 -34.93
C ALA A 71 7.12 4.55 -34.48
N GLN A 72 6.96 5.87 -34.56
CA GLN A 72 7.96 6.84 -34.14
C GLN A 72 8.15 6.85 -32.62
N TYR A 73 7.06 6.71 -31.85
CA TYR A 73 7.13 6.50 -30.40
C TYR A 73 7.79 5.16 -30.05
N TYR A 74 7.53 4.10 -30.84
CA TYR A 74 8.16 2.80 -30.69
C TYR A 74 9.66 2.84 -31.02
N PHE A 75 10.08 3.49 -32.11
CA PHE A 75 11.49 3.69 -32.46
C PHE A 75 12.23 4.56 -31.43
N LEU A 76 11.60 5.64 -30.92
CA LEU A 76 12.13 6.41 -29.78
C LEU A 76 12.30 5.55 -28.51
N SER A 77 11.37 4.60 -28.28
CA SER A 77 11.48 3.66 -27.16
C SER A 77 12.55 2.58 -27.36
N LEU A 78 12.96 2.31 -28.60
CA LEU A 78 14.05 1.39 -28.97
C LEU A 78 15.43 2.06 -29.03
N GLU A 79 15.50 3.39 -29.22
CA GLU A 79 16.76 4.15 -29.16
C GLU A 79 17.19 4.54 -27.73
N TYR A 80 16.24 4.61 -26.78
CA TYR A 80 16.56 4.89 -25.38
C TYR A 80 17.46 3.83 -24.69
N PRO A 81 17.33 2.52 -24.99
CA PRO A 81 18.26 1.51 -24.51
C PRO A 81 19.64 1.53 -25.19
N LEU A 82 19.77 2.02 -26.44
CA LEU A 82 21.01 1.93 -27.23
C LEU A 82 22.06 3.01 -26.89
N ARG A 83 21.64 4.18 -26.38
CA ARG A 83 22.60 5.17 -25.81
C ARG A 83 23.16 4.76 -24.45
N TYR A 84 22.54 3.78 -23.77
CA TYR A 84 23.01 3.26 -22.48
C TYR A 84 24.03 2.12 -22.62
N THR A 85 24.07 1.43 -23.76
CA THR A 85 25.04 0.35 -24.04
C THR A 85 26.32 0.81 -24.74
N MET A 86 26.36 1.98 -25.40
CA MET A 86 27.58 2.45 -26.07
C MET A 86 28.56 3.23 -25.17
N LYS A 87 28.13 3.79 -24.02
CA LYS A 87 29.06 4.39 -23.05
C LYS A 87 29.83 3.35 -22.22
N THR A 88 29.34 2.12 -22.14
CA THR A 88 29.94 1.01 -21.39
C THR A 88 31.03 0.26 -22.16
N VAL A 89 31.19 0.52 -23.46
CA VAL A 89 32.23 -0.11 -24.30
C VAL A 89 33.50 0.76 -24.40
N GLN A 90 33.41 2.08 -24.25
CA GLN A 90 34.60 2.98 -24.33
C GLN A 90 35.40 3.14 -23.04
N THR A 91 34.87 2.77 -21.86
CA THR A 91 35.61 2.85 -20.59
C THR A 91 36.32 1.56 -20.19
N ARG A 92 36.24 0.49 -20.99
CA ARG A 92 36.96 -0.77 -20.74
C ARG A 92 38.37 -0.84 -21.33
N SER A 93 38.82 0.21 -22.03
CA SER A 93 40.14 0.26 -22.70
C SER A 93 41.21 1.09 -21.97
N ALA A 94 40.94 1.59 -20.76
CA ALA A 94 41.83 2.54 -20.07
C ALA A 94 42.08 2.24 -18.57
N VAL A 95 41.88 1.00 -18.12
CA VAL A 95 42.20 0.59 -16.74
C VAL A 95 42.98 -0.73 -16.76
N GLU A 96 44.07 -0.76 -17.52
CA GLU A 96 45.17 -1.70 -17.36
C GLU A 96 46.49 -0.93 -17.54
N SER A 97 46.85 -0.16 -16.52
CA SER A 97 48.23 0.15 -16.16
C SER A 97 48.22 0.93 -14.85
N ASN A 98 49.25 0.72 -14.04
CA ASN A 98 49.54 1.39 -12.76
C ASN A 98 48.99 0.70 -11.50
N LEU A 99 49.34 -0.58 -11.38
CA LEU A 99 49.90 -1.09 -10.13
C LEU A 99 51.41 -0.84 -10.15
N SER A 100 51.91 0.08 -9.31
CA SER A 100 53.14 -0.08 -8.51
C SER A 100 53.64 1.26 -7.92
N HIS A 101 54.15 1.16 -6.68
CA HIS A 101 54.99 2.14 -5.96
C HIS A 101 54.29 3.42 -5.46
N ARG A 102 54.42 3.88 -4.22
CA ARG A 102 55.56 3.77 -3.28
C ARG A 102 55.12 4.18 -1.85
N ARG A 103 55.78 3.59 -0.84
CA ARG A 103 55.80 4.01 0.57
C ARG A 103 56.61 5.31 0.74
N GLY A 104 56.13 6.17 1.65
CA GLY A 104 56.88 6.97 2.65
C GLY A 104 57.86 8.06 2.19
N ILE A 105 57.70 9.28 2.75
CA ILE A 105 58.73 10.06 3.50
C ILE A 105 58.18 11.45 3.87
N ARG A 106 58.78 11.99 4.93
CA ARG A 106 58.48 13.09 5.86
C ARG A 106 59.02 14.46 5.38
N GLU A 107 58.37 15.54 5.84
CA GLU A 107 58.83 16.94 6.13
C GLU A 107 59.87 17.66 5.22
N ASN A 108 59.51 18.82 4.64
CA ASN A 108 59.95 20.15 5.12
C ASN A 108 59.46 21.34 4.25
N ASN A 109 59.34 22.49 4.92
CA ASN A 109 58.86 23.82 4.50
C ASN A 109 59.59 24.48 3.31
N LYS A 110 58.85 25.24 2.48
CA LYS A 110 58.98 26.72 2.34
C LYS A 110 58.01 27.33 1.32
N HIS A 111 57.64 28.57 1.60
CA HIS A 111 56.68 29.45 0.92
C HIS A 111 56.83 29.59 -0.60
N SER A 112 55.68 29.67 -1.29
CA SER A 112 55.46 30.64 -2.37
C SER A 112 53.97 30.90 -2.52
N HIS A 113 53.61 32.18 -2.60
CA HIS A 113 52.28 32.68 -2.91
C HIS A 113 51.68 32.01 -4.15
N ASN A 114 50.41 31.61 -4.08
CA ASN A 114 49.39 31.89 -5.10
C ASN A 114 48.01 31.35 -4.70
N GLU A 115 47.02 32.20 -4.97
CA GLU A 115 45.60 31.92 -5.14
C GLU A 115 44.87 31.12 -4.04
N VAL A 116 43.93 31.82 -3.39
CA VAL A 116 42.85 31.25 -2.58
C VAL A 116 41.98 30.37 -3.48
N SER A 117 42.44 29.14 -3.70
CA SER A 117 41.62 28.04 -4.18
C SER A 117 40.61 27.76 -3.08
N LYS A 118 39.35 28.13 -3.32
CA LYS A 118 38.22 27.61 -2.55
C LYS A 118 38.27 26.09 -2.65
N VAL A 119 38.93 25.46 -1.68
CA VAL A 119 38.77 24.03 -1.42
C VAL A 119 37.30 23.88 -1.07
N HIS A 120 36.52 23.45 -2.07
CA HIS A 120 35.17 23.00 -1.87
C HIS A 120 35.29 21.76 -1.00
N VAL A 121 35.21 21.96 0.32
CA VAL A 121 35.01 20.88 1.28
C VAL A 121 33.70 20.25 0.84
N GLN A 122 33.77 19.19 0.04
CA GLN A 122 32.63 18.38 -0.33
C GLN A 122 32.13 17.80 0.99
N THR A 123 31.13 18.47 1.59
CA THR A 123 30.33 17.88 2.64
C THR A 123 29.88 16.52 2.13
N PRO A 124 30.14 15.43 2.87
CA PRO A 124 29.80 14.08 2.41
C PRO A 124 28.35 14.06 1.95
N ARG A 125 28.15 13.66 0.69
CA ARG A 125 26.84 13.67 0.03
C ARG A 125 25.87 12.83 0.86
N ARG A 126 24.79 13.46 1.34
CA ARG A 126 23.80 12.83 2.21
C ARG A 126 23.13 11.66 1.48
N LEU A 127 23.14 10.49 2.11
CA LEU A 127 22.54 9.26 1.59
C LEU A 127 21.16 9.05 2.20
N TYR A 128 20.22 8.63 1.37
CA TYR A 128 18.81 8.52 1.73
C TYR A 128 18.28 7.10 1.57
N LEU A 129 17.29 6.78 2.40
CA LEU A 129 16.37 5.68 2.20
C LEU A 129 14.96 6.25 2.13
N THR A 130 14.18 5.77 1.18
CA THR A 130 12.77 6.13 1.07
C THR A 130 11.94 4.95 0.61
N TYR A 131 10.62 5.07 0.68
CA TYR A 131 9.68 4.00 0.41
C TYR A 131 8.52 4.51 -0.42
N GLN A 132 7.88 3.61 -1.16
CA GLN A 132 6.62 3.92 -1.82
C GLN A 132 5.48 3.78 -0.81
N PRO A 133 4.70 4.83 -0.54
CA PRO A 133 3.54 4.70 0.35
C PRO A 133 2.53 3.70 -0.23
N PRO A 134 1.98 2.81 0.61
CA PRO A 134 0.99 1.87 0.15
C PRO A 134 -0.30 2.61 -0.17
N ASP A 135 -1.05 2.10 -1.11
CA ASP A 135 -2.25 2.77 -1.59
C ASP A 135 -3.53 2.53 -0.73
N GLY A 136 -3.32 2.20 0.55
CA GLY A 136 -4.35 1.98 1.58
C GLY A 136 -4.41 3.10 2.62
N GLY A 137 -5.25 2.94 3.66
CA GLY A 137 -5.44 3.99 4.66
C GLY A 137 -4.24 4.20 5.60
N TRP A 138 -4.33 5.24 6.44
CA TRP A 138 -3.28 5.68 7.37
C TRP A 138 -2.49 4.56 8.04
N ASN A 139 -3.17 3.60 8.65
CA ASN A 139 -2.48 2.56 9.42
C ASN A 139 -1.56 1.70 8.57
N ASN A 140 -1.83 1.56 7.27
CA ASN A 140 -0.96 0.85 6.35
C ASN A 140 0.26 1.71 6.00
N HIS A 141 0.07 3.02 5.80
CA HIS A 141 1.17 3.98 5.63
C HIS A 141 2.08 3.99 6.84
N ARG A 142 1.51 4.00 8.05
CA ARG A 142 2.27 3.94 9.31
C ARG A 142 3.14 2.69 9.40
N ILE A 143 2.61 1.53 9.06
CA ILE A 143 3.37 0.26 9.05
C ILE A 143 4.54 0.35 8.05
N ALA A 144 4.30 0.90 6.86
CA ALA A 144 5.33 1.12 5.84
C ALA A 144 6.45 2.05 6.34
N LEU A 145 6.07 3.16 6.97
CA LEU A 145 6.99 4.12 7.58
C LEU A 145 7.79 3.46 8.71
N GLU A 146 7.15 2.69 9.59
CA GLU A 146 7.80 1.99 10.71
C GLU A 146 8.89 1.02 10.22
N ASN A 147 8.63 0.22 9.19
CA ASN A 147 9.67 -0.64 8.60
C ASN A 147 10.80 0.18 7.95
N ALA A 148 10.45 1.23 7.19
CA ALA A 148 11.43 2.08 6.53
C ALA A 148 12.34 2.81 7.53
N LEU A 149 11.80 3.27 8.66
CA LEU A 149 12.57 3.86 9.76
C LEU A 149 13.66 2.91 10.26
N ILE A 150 13.30 1.65 10.50
CA ILE A 150 14.23 0.65 11.03
C ILE A 150 15.30 0.32 10.00
N MET A 151 14.92 0.13 8.72
CA MET A 151 15.89 -0.09 7.65
C MET A 151 16.83 1.12 7.46
N ALA A 152 16.31 2.34 7.49
CA ALA A 152 17.12 3.55 7.39
C ALA A 152 18.11 3.67 8.56
N LYS A 153 17.66 3.34 9.78
CA LYS A 153 18.52 3.33 10.98
C LYS A 153 19.65 2.31 10.85
N LEU A 154 19.34 1.08 10.42
CA LEU A 154 20.34 0.02 10.22
C LEU A 154 21.37 0.37 9.14
N LEU A 155 20.95 1.09 8.10
CA LEU A 155 21.80 1.48 6.97
C LEU A 155 22.50 2.83 7.17
N ASN A 156 22.29 3.50 8.31
CA ASN A 156 22.78 4.84 8.60
C ASN A 156 22.45 5.86 7.48
N ARG A 157 21.19 5.84 7.02
CA ARG A 157 20.68 6.72 5.97
C ARG A 157 19.62 7.67 6.52
N THR A 158 19.51 8.85 5.94
CA THR A 158 18.39 9.77 6.21
C THR A 158 17.12 9.18 5.64
N LEU A 159 16.05 9.10 6.44
CA LEU A 159 14.75 8.65 5.96
C LEU A 159 14.02 9.81 5.27
N MET A 160 13.66 9.64 4.00
CA MET A 160 12.68 10.53 3.37
C MET A 160 11.27 9.98 3.61
N VAL A 161 10.46 10.75 4.33
CA VAL A 161 9.06 10.42 4.66
C VAL A 161 8.12 11.14 3.71
N HIS A 162 7.09 10.41 3.26
CA HIS A 162 6.14 10.88 2.25
C HIS A 162 4.85 11.39 2.86
N PRO A 163 4.14 12.29 2.18
CA PRO A 163 2.85 12.76 2.65
C PRO A 163 1.83 11.61 2.66
N LEU A 164 0.87 11.72 3.57
CA LEU A 164 -0.22 10.78 3.73
C LEU A 164 -1.29 11.03 2.67
N ALA A 165 -1.77 9.93 2.09
CA ALA A 165 -2.81 9.94 1.08
C ALA A 165 -4.22 9.80 1.64
N SER A 166 -5.18 10.53 1.04
CA SER A 166 -6.60 10.27 1.24
C SER A 166 -6.97 8.83 0.87
N HIS A 167 -7.48 8.10 1.86
CA HIS A 167 -7.92 6.73 1.68
C HIS A 167 -9.17 6.66 0.80
N ASP A 168 -10.11 7.58 1.01
CA ASP A 168 -11.34 7.64 0.23
C ASP A 168 -11.04 7.94 -1.24
N MET A 169 -10.12 8.86 -1.52
CA MET A 169 -9.68 9.12 -2.88
C MET A 169 -8.90 7.97 -3.48
N ALA A 170 -8.13 7.24 -2.68
CA ALA A 170 -7.47 6.02 -3.13
C ALA A 170 -8.50 4.95 -3.54
N ILE A 171 -9.54 4.73 -2.73
CA ILE A 171 -10.62 3.78 -3.01
C ILE A 171 -11.41 4.21 -4.24
N PHE A 172 -11.83 5.48 -4.29
CA PHE A 172 -12.59 6.04 -5.41
C PHE A 172 -11.81 5.88 -6.72
N SER A 173 -10.54 6.29 -6.74
CA SER A 173 -9.68 6.21 -7.93
C SER A 173 -9.47 4.77 -8.39
N ARG A 174 -9.39 3.81 -7.46
CA ARG A 174 -9.35 2.39 -7.82
C ARG A 174 -10.63 1.92 -8.46
N ARG A 175 -11.77 2.21 -7.85
CA ARG A 175 -13.08 1.75 -8.32
C ARG A 175 -13.37 2.29 -9.71
N LYS A 176 -13.06 3.57 -9.96
CA LYS A 176 -13.28 4.24 -11.25
C LYS A 176 -12.52 3.58 -12.41
N ASN A 177 -11.28 3.12 -12.17
CA ASN A 177 -10.39 2.61 -13.21
C ASN A 177 -9.90 1.19 -12.93
N LEU A 178 -10.74 0.32 -12.35
CA LEU A 178 -10.32 -0.97 -11.79
C LEU A 178 -9.59 -1.87 -12.82
N VAL A 179 -10.12 -1.99 -14.03
CA VAL A 179 -9.52 -2.84 -15.08
C VAL A 179 -8.15 -2.29 -15.50
N PHE A 180 -8.07 -0.98 -15.71
CA PHE A 180 -6.82 -0.30 -16.03
C PHE A 180 -5.76 -0.54 -14.94
N TRP A 181 -6.11 -0.33 -13.67
CA TRP A 181 -5.20 -0.58 -12.55
C TRP A 181 -4.76 -2.03 -12.51
N ARG A 182 -5.68 -2.99 -12.63
CA ARG A 182 -5.32 -4.42 -12.56
C ARG A 182 -4.33 -4.82 -13.66
N ASN A 183 -4.48 -4.28 -14.87
CA ASN A 183 -3.57 -4.56 -15.98
C ASN A 183 -2.18 -3.93 -15.73
N LEU A 184 -2.18 -2.68 -15.27
CA LEU A 184 -0.95 -1.96 -14.96
C LEU A 184 -0.22 -2.62 -13.77
N GLU A 185 -0.95 -3.06 -12.75
CA GLU A 185 -0.45 -3.74 -11.57
C GLU A 185 0.19 -5.09 -11.88
N LYS A 186 -0.42 -5.87 -12.79
CA LYS A 186 0.18 -7.14 -13.24
C LYS A 186 1.53 -6.92 -13.91
N ARG A 187 1.68 -5.85 -14.70
CA ARG A 187 2.87 -5.62 -15.51
C ARG A 187 3.99 -4.90 -14.74
N TRP A 188 3.64 -3.93 -13.92
CA TRP A 188 4.59 -3.00 -13.31
C TRP A 188 4.54 -2.98 -11.78
N GLY A 189 3.60 -3.71 -11.18
CA GLY A 189 3.42 -3.82 -9.73
C GLY A 189 2.45 -2.79 -9.15
N ILE A 190 2.33 -2.70 -7.83
CA ILE A 190 1.22 -1.96 -7.18
C ILE A 190 1.55 -0.51 -6.78
N ASN A 191 0.63 0.15 -6.06
CA ASN A 191 0.76 1.52 -5.51
C ASN A 191 0.71 2.68 -6.51
N TRP A 192 0.26 2.46 -7.74
CA TRP A 192 0.11 3.52 -8.76
C TRP A 192 -0.92 4.59 -8.41
N VAL A 193 -1.93 4.24 -7.63
CA VAL A 193 -2.95 5.20 -7.21
C VAL A 193 -2.34 6.30 -6.35
N TYR A 194 -1.42 5.96 -5.44
CA TYR A 194 -0.68 6.95 -4.66
C TYR A 194 0.14 7.87 -5.57
N ASN A 195 0.83 7.29 -6.55
CA ASN A 195 1.73 8.02 -7.45
C ASN A 195 1.02 9.11 -8.28
N LEU A 196 -0.32 9.03 -8.41
CA LEU A 196 -1.14 9.93 -9.20
C LEU A 196 -2.02 10.86 -8.35
N MET A 197 -1.83 10.86 -7.02
CA MET A 197 -2.57 11.77 -6.16
C MET A 197 -2.16 13.22 -6.38
N ALA A 198 -3.16 14.09 -6.39
CA ALA A 198 -2.94 15.53 -6.41
C ALA A 198 -2.53 16.02 -5.02
N GLU A 199 -1.85 17.16 -4.95
CA GLU A 199 -1.37 17.72 -3.68
C GLU A 199 -2.50 18.03 -2.70
N ARG A 200 -3.69 18.40 -3.20
CA ARG A 200 -4.89 18.62 -2.38
C ARG A 200 -5.42 17.37 -1.68
N ASP A 201 -5.02 16.17 -2.16
CA ASP A 201 -5.43 14.87 -1.64
C ASP A 201 -4.33 14.22 -0.78
N LEU A 202 -3.29 15.01 -0.46
CA LEU A 202 -2.13 14.63 0.32
C LEU A 202 -2.02 15.53 1.56
N VAL A 203 -1.53 14.97 2.66
CA VAL A 203 -1.25 15.71 3.90
C VAL A 203 0.20 15.48 4.31
N PRO A 204 1.00 16.54 4.55
CA PRO A 204 2.35 16.41 5.07
C PRO A 204 2.39 15.53 6.33
N ILE A 205 3.40 14.67 6.43
CA ILE A 205 3.48 13.72 7.56
C ILE A 205 3.62 14.45 8.90
N SER A 206 4.20 15.66 8.92
CA SER A 206 4.34 16.51 10.13
C SER A 206 3.00 16.99 10.70
N GLU A 207 1.93 17.03 9.90
CA GLU A 207 0.59 17.30 10.41
C GLU A 207 0.01 16.11 11.17
N VAL A 208 0.52 14.90 10.90
CA VAL A 208 0.01 13.63 11.44
C VAL A 208 0.90 13.08 12.55
N LEU A 209 2.23 13.14 12.38
CA LEU A 209 3.24 12.60 13.30
C LEU A 209 4.16 13.70 13.84
N ASP A 210 4.64 13.49 15.05
CA ASP A 210 5.70 14.32 15.63
C ASP A 210 7.08 13.96 15.03
N LEU A 211 7.49 14.73 14.03
CA LEU A 211 8.80 14.54 13.40
C LEU A 211 9.99 14.89 14.31
N GLN A 212 9.80 15.67 15.39
CA GLN A 212 10.88 15.94 16.33
C GLN A 212 11.22 14.70 17.16
N LEU A 213 10.19 13.92 17.54
CA LEU A 213 10.41 12.63 18.17
C LEU A 213 11.12 11.66 17.22
N MET A 214 10.68 11.55 15.96
CA MET A 214 11.33 10.69 14.97
C MET A 214 12.82 11.02 14.77
N ARG A 215 13.17 12.31 14.78
CA ARG A 215 14.56 12.79 14.65
C ARG A 215 15.48 12.38 15.80
N ARG A 216 14.95 11.91 16.94
CA ARG A 216 15.75 11.32 18.02
C ARG A 216 16.35 9.97 17.65
N VAL A 217 15.74 9.27 16.67
CA VAL A 217 16.21 7.96 16.21
C VAL A 217 17.20 8.11 15.07
N LEU A 218 16.84 8.88 14.05
CA LEU A 218 17.64 9.11 12.85
C LEU A 218 17.20 10.38 12.14
N ASP A 219 18.01 10.86 11.21
CA ASP A 219 17.71 12.01 10.38
C ASP A 219 16.47 11.82 9.49
N VAL A 220 15.56 12.79 9.49
CA VAL A 220 14.31 12.73 8.69
C VAL A 220 14.19 13.93 7.75
N HIS A 221 13.99 13.64 6.46
CA HIS A 221 13.63 14.60 5.42
C HIS A 221 12.16 14.42 5.05
N GLU A 222 11.35 15.47 5.16
CA GLU A 222 9.93 15.42 4.84
C GLU A 222 9.69 15.85 3.38
N VAL A 223 9.06 14.97 2.61
CA VAL A 223 8.52 15.28 1.29
C VAL A 223 7.12 15.88 1.49
N LYS A 224 6.88 17.06 0.91
CA LYS A 224 5.58 17.77 0.99
C LYS A 224 4.84 17.84 -0.34
N THR A 225 5.49 17.41 -1.42
CA THR A 225 4.96 17.45 -2.78
C THR A 225 4.33 16.10 -3.16
N ASN A 226 3.58 16.09 -4.26
CA ASN A 226 3.10 14.83 -4.81
C ASN A 226 4.25 13.97 -5.39
N HIS A 227 3.96 12.69 -5.66
CA HIS A 227 4.98 11.75 -6.09
C HIS A 227 5.67 12.15 -7.41
N LYS A 228 4.94 12.79 -8.34
CA LYS A 228 5.52 13.25 -9.60
C LYS A 228 6.59 14.34 -9.35
N LYS A 229 6.25 15.37 -8.59
CA LYS A 229 7.19 16.45 -8.24
C LYS A 229 8.37 15.93 -7.42
N PHE A 230 8.14 14.97 -6.51
CA PHE A 230 9.21 14.29 -5.79
C PHE A 230 10.20 13.60 -6.75
N LEU A 231 9.72 12.87 -7.76
CA LEU A 231 10.61 12.24 -8.75
C LEU A 231 11.38 13.27 -9.58
N GLU A 232 10.75 14.41 -9.92
CA GLU A 232 11.40 15.51 -10.63
C GLU A 232 12.49 16.18 -9.79
N GLU A 233 12.21 16.46 -8.51
CA GLU A 233 13.13 17.07 -7.55
C GLU A 233 14.41 16.24 -7.37
N PHE A 234 14.27 14.91 -7.33
CA PHE A 234 15.38 13.98 -7.12
C PHE A 234 15.81 13.26 -8.41
N ALA A 235 15.48 13.80 -9.59
CA ALA A 235 15.79 13.15 -10.88
C ALA A 235 17.30 12.96 -11.12
N ASN A 236 18.14 13.87 -10.61
CA ASN A 236 19.60 13.85 -10.77
C ASN A 236 20.32 12.95 -9.74
N PHE A 237 19.59 12.29 -8.85
CA PHE A 237 20.15 11.39 -7.86
C PHE A 237 20.38 9.99 -8.46
N LYS A 238 21.35 9.25 -7.94
CA LYS A 238 21.52 7.84 -8.25
C LYS A 238 20.54 7.02 -7.42
N TRP A 239 19.66 6.28 -8.09
CA TRP A 239 18.63 5.45 -7.45
C TRP A 239 18.99 3.96 -7.44
N HIS A 240 18.75 3.31 -6.31
CA HIS A 240 18.74 1.85 -6.18
C HIS A 240 17.33 1.40 -5.78
N HIS A 241 16.63 0.73 -6.69
CA HIS A 241 15.26 0.28 -6.47
C HIS A 241 15.26 -1.12 -5.86
N VAL A 242 14.61 -1.25 -4.71
CA VAL A 242 14.43 -2.52 -4.00
C VAL A 242 12.94 -2.85 -4.03
N CYS A 243 12.61 -4.10 -4.37
CA CYS A 243 11.25 -4.61 -4.26
C CYS A 243 11.31 -5.97 -3.57
N HIS A 244 10.54 -6.16 -2.48
CA HIS A 244 10.37 -7.44 -1.82
C HIS A 244 8.91 -7.74 -1.46
N SER A 245 8.37 -8.87 -1.91
CA SER A 245 6.98 -9.27 -1.59
C SER A 245 6.88 -10.19 -0.37
N ASP A 246 5.89 -9.94 0.48
CA ASP A 246 5.52 -10.82 1.60
C ASP A 246 4.87 -12.15 1.16
N ALA A 247 4.58 -12.30 -0.14
CA ALA A 247 4.24 -13.59 -0.75
C ALA A 247 5.46 -14.51 -0.96
N LEU A 248 6.68 -13.95 -0.86
CA LEU A 248 7.94 -14.68 -1.03
C LEU A 248 8.66 -14.90 0.30
N GLY A 249 8.73 -13.87 1.15
CA GLY A 249 9.48 -13.95 2.39
C GLY A 249 9.45 -12.67 3.21
N PHE A 250 10.57 -12.39 3.89
CA PHE A 250 10.70 -11.26 4.81
C PHE A 250 12.16 -10.81 4.93
N TRP A 251 12.36 -9.68 5.59
CA TRP A 251 13.68 -9.09 5.79
C TRP A 251 14.30 -9.51 7.11
N VAL A 252 15.62 -9.74 7.09
CA VAL A 252 16.46 -9.88 8.28
C VAL A 252 17.54 -8.81 8.25
N ASP A 253 17.97 -8.30 9.39
CA ASP A 253 19.11 -7.37 9.46
C ASP A 253 20.40 -8.02 8.92
N ALA A 254 20.83 -9.13 9.51
CA ALA A 254 21.90 -9.99 9.04
C ALA A 254 21.75 -11.41 9.61
N ILE A 255 22.26 -12.43 8.92
CA ILE A 255 22.37 -13.79 9.45
C ILE A 255 23.87 -14.12 9.50
N PRO A 256 24.43 -14.39 10.69
CA PRO A 256 25.82 -14.82 10.82
C PRO A 256 26.10 -16.07 9.98
N SER A 257 27.30 -16.18 9.41
CA SER A 257 27.71 -17.29 8.53
C SER A 257 27.49 -18.67 9.16
N GLU A 258 27.81 -18.80 10.44
CA GLU A 258 27.65 -20.02 11.23
C GLU A 258 26.17 -20.40 11.46
N ASN A 259 25.23 -19.47 11.26
CA ASN A 259 23.81 -19.67 11.52
C ASN A 259 22.96 -19.81 10.25
N VAL A 260 23.56 -19.87 9.06
CA VAL A 260 22.81 -20.01 7.79
C VAL A 260 21.93 -21.26 7.78
N SER A 261 22.34 -22.34 8.47
CA SER A 261 21.55 -23.57 8.61
C SER A 261 20.20 -23.35 9.30
N SER A 262 20.10 -22.39 10.24
CA SER A 262 18.86 -22.08 10.96
C SER A 262 17.73 -21.62 10.04
N THR A 263 18.05 -21.11 8.85
CA THR A 263 17.04 -20.70 7.87
C THR A 263 16.19 -21.86 7.34
N ARG A 264 16.68 -23.10 7.43
CA ARG A 264 15.95 -24.31 7.03
C ARG A 264 14.82 -24.67 7.99
N GLU A 265 14.88 -24.17 9.21
CA GLU A 265 13.90 -24.45 10.27
C GLU A 265 12.80 -23.39 10.35
N ILE A 266 12.76 -22.43 9.42
CA ILE A 266 11.77 -21.36 9.45
C ILE A 266 10.37 -21.91 9.14
N GLU A 267 9.42 -21.56 10.00
CA GLU A 267 8.00 -21.69 9.74
C GLU A 267 7.52 -20.44 8.97
N PHE A 268 7.22 -20.62 7.69
CA PHE A 268 6.73 -19.54 6.84
C PHE A 268 5.49 -19.97 6.05
N VAL A 269 4.42 -19.19 6.22
CA VAL A 269 3.21 -19.30 5.41
C VAL A 269 3.17 -18.09 4.47
N PRO A 270 3.33 -18.29 3.14
CA PRO A 270 3.26 -17.20 2.18
C PRO A 270 1.95 -16.43 2.23
N ASN A 271 2.01 -15.11 2.11
CA ASN A 271 0.81 -14.31 1.94
C ASN A 271 0.29 -14.40 0.50
N ASN A 272 -0.70 -15.27 0.27
CA ASN A 272 -1.31 -15.46 -1.04
C ASN A 272 -2.41 -14.44 -1.38
N SER A 273 -2.47 -13.31 -0.66
CA SER A 273 -3.42 -12.26 -1.01
C SER A 273 -3.14 -11.73 -2.42
N SER A 274 -4.22 -11.40 -3.14
CA SER A 274 -4.15 -10.86 -4.51
C SER A 274 -3.22 -9.65 -4.62
N ARG A 275 -3.14 -8.84 -3.56
CA ARG A 275 -2.24 -7.68 -3.46
C ARG A 275 -0.77 -8.10 -3.30
N SER A 276 -0.50 -9.04 -2.41
CA SER A 276 0.86 -9.54 -2.14
C SER A 276 1.47 -10.21 -3.37
N ILE A 277 0.70 -11.02 -4.11
CA ILE A 277 1.19 -11.68 -5.33
C ILE A 277 1.47 -10.67 -6.46
N ARG A 278 0.76 -9.53 -6.49
CA ARG A 278 1.03 -8.45 -7.46
C ARG A 278 2.10 -7.48 -6.99
N ALA A 279 2.51 -7.53 -5.73
CA ALA A 279 3.64 -6.77 -5.24
C ALA A 279 4.92 -7.40 -5.82
N CYS A 280 5.72 -6.59 -6.50
CA CYS A 280 7.01 -6.96 -7.07
C CYS A 280 6.95 -8.05 -8.16
N PRO A 281 6.23 -7.87 -9.28
CA PRO A 281 5.99 -8.91 -10.27
C PRO A 281 7.28 -9.56 -10.82
N ARG A 282 8.33 -8.77 -11.04
CA ARG A 282 9.65 -9.28 -11.49
C ARG A 282 10.33 -10.16 -10.45
N GLU A 283 10.19 -9.83 -9.17
CA GLU A 283 10.76 -10.65 -8.09
C GLU A 283 9.94 -11.93 -7.91
N ILE A 284 8.61 -11.82 -7.98
CA ILE A 284 7.70 -12.97 -7.96
C ILE A 284 8.03 -13.96 -9.07
N GLU A 285 8.26 -13.47 -10.30
CA GLU A 285 8.67 -14.29 -11.44
C GLU A 285 10.04 -14.95 -11.19
N ARG A 286 11.04 -14.17 -10.74
CA ARG A 286 12.40 -14.67 -10.45
C ARG A 286 12.41 -15.80 -9.42
N TYR A 287 11.56 -15.72 -8.40
CA TYR A 287 11.50 -16.67 -7.30
C TYR A 287 10.27 -17.59 -7.35
N MET A 288 9.61 -17.68 -8.50
CA MET A 288 8.38 -18.48 -8.66
C MET A 288 8.60 -19.96 -8.29
N ASN A 289 9.76 -20.50 -8.66
CA ASN A 289 10.16 -21.89 -8.41
C ASN A 289 11.16 -22.06 -7.25
N ALA A 290 11.47 -20.98 -6.53
CA ALA A 290 12.41 -21.04 -5.42
C ALA A 290 11.74 -21.57 -4.15
N SER A 291 12.52 -22.24 -3.30
CA SER A 291 12.08 -22.59 -1.95
C SER A 291 11.79 -21.32 -1.16
N LYS A 292 10.64 -21.29 -0.49
CA LYS A 292 10.23 -20.18 0.38
C LYS A 292 10.52 -20.53 1.85
N PRO A 293 10.81 -19.53 2.72
CA PRO A 293 10.83 -18.10 2.44
C PRO A 293 12.08 -17.64 1.70
N VAL A 294 11.93 -16.62 0.84
CA VAL A 294 13.07 -15.84 0.32
C VAL A 294 13.48 -14.83 1.40
N ILE A 295 14.59 -15.08 2.08
CA ILE A 295 15.08 -14.21 3.16
C ILE A 295 16.07 -13.22 2.58
N ARG A 296 15.80 -11.92 2.74
CA ARG A 296 16.72 -10.86 2.32
C ARG A 296 17.42 -10.25 3.53
N GLN A 297 18.74 -10.16 3.46
CA GLN A 297 19.59 -9.66 4.53
C GLN A 297 19.95 -8.20 4.27
N ILE A 298 19.37 -7.28 5.04
CA ILE A 298 19.44 -5.82 4.83
C ILE A 298 20.89 -5.35 4.80
N LEU A 299 21.70 -5.74 5.79
CA LEU A 299 23.07 -5.26 5.92
C LEU A 299 23.99 -5.83 4.83
N SER A 300 23.88 -7.12 4.48
CA SER A 300 24.72 -7.67 3.42
C SER A 300 24.36 -7.13 2.04
N GLU A 301 23.08 -6.85 1.80
CA GLU A 301 22.59 -6.41 0.51
C GLU A 301 22.77 -4.90 0.29
N LEU A 302 22.50 -4.08 1.30
CA LEU A 302 22.29 -2.64 1.12
C LEU A 302 23.30 -1.74 1.84
N LYS A 303 24.07 -2.25 2.82
CA LYS A 303 25.00 -1.43 3.62
C LYS A 303 26.06 -0.73 2.78
N ASN A 304 26.56 -1.41 1.75
CA ASN A 304 27.61 -0.89 0.87
C ASN A 304 27.09 -0.28 -0.44
N GLU A 305 25.76 -0.14 -0.59
CA GLU A 305 25.18 0.51 -1.76
C GLU A 305 25.59 1.99 -1.79
N ARG A 306 26.10 2.43 -2.95
CA ARG A 306 26.61 3.79 -3.19
C ARG A 306 25.57 4.70 -3.86
N ALA A 307 24.37 4.21 -4.14
CA ALA A 307 23.26 5.02 -4.61
C ALA A 307 22.89 6.07 -3.58
N ASP A 308 22.57 7.27 -4.07
CA ASP A 308 22.13 8.37 -3.23
C ASP A 308 20.81 8.04 -2.55
N ILE A 309 19.90 7.37 -3.27
CA ILE A 309 18.58 6.98 -2.77
C ILE A 309 18.41 5.46 -2.91
N ILE A 310 18.18 4.78 -1.79
CA ILE A 310 17.59 3.44 -1.78
C ILE A 310 16.08 3.61 -1.71
N TYR A 311 15.36 3.11 -2.72
CA TYR A 311 13.91 3.22 -2.83
C TYR A 311 13.24 1.86 -2.65
N LEU A 312 12.56 1.68 -1.52
CA LEU A 312 11.71 0.53 -1.23
C LEU A 312 10.40 0.66 -2.00
N SER A 313 10.37 0.12 -3.21
CA SER A 313 9.23 0.22 -4.12
C SER A 313 8.06 -0.67 -3.69
N GLN A 314 6.84 -0.30 -4.10
CA GLN A 314 5.61 -1.07 -3.88
C GLN A 314 5.34 -1.36 -2.39
N ASP A 315 4.85 -2.56 -2.05
CA ASP A 315 4.53 -2.92 -0.65
C ASP A 315 5.75 -3.44 0.14
N THR A 316 6.97 -3.21 -0.34
CA THR A 316 8.21 -3.69 0.28
C THR A 316 8.32 -3.31 1.76
N SER A 317 7.95 -2.08 2.11
CA SER A 317 7.96 -1.65 3.52
C SER A 317 6.63 -1.89 4.22
N TYR A 318 5.50 -2.04 3.52
CA TYR A 318 4.19 -2.21 4.18
C TYR A 318 3.99 -3.63 4.75
N LYS A 319 4.40 -4.69 4.05
CA LYS A 319 4.08 -6.07 4.48
C LYS A 319 5.27 -7.00 4.70
N ALA A 320 6.41 -6.72 4.09
CA ALA A 320 7.61 -7.50 4.35
C ALA A 320 8.20 -7.08 5.69
N ASN A 321 7.74 -7.75 6.74
CA ASN A 321 8.14 -7.48 8.11
C ASN A 321 9.67 -7.60 8.29
N VAL A 322 10.25 -6.76 9.15
CA VAL A 322 11.68 -6.81 9.49
C VAL A 322 11.89 -7.70 10.72
N ARG A 323 12.79 -8.66 10.64
CA ARG A 323 13.12 -9.58 11.72
C ARG A 323 14.58 -9.44 12.10
N LEU A 324 14.86 -8.94 13.30
CA LEU A 324 16.22 -8.74 13.77
C LEU A 324 16.76 -10.06 14.29
N PHE A 325 18.01 -10.38 13.99
CA PHE A 325 18.61 -11.66 14.36
C PHE A 325 18.82 -11.76 15.87
N HIS A 326 19.37 -10.70 16.48
CA HIS A 326 19.54 -10.65 17.93
C HIS A 326 18.29 -10.08 18.62
N LYS A 327 17.97 -10.66 19.80
CA LYS A 327 16.80 -10.28 20.60
C LYS A 327 16.87 -8.85 21.11
N GLU A 328 18.06 -8.38 21.50
CA GLU A 328 18.23 -7.02 22.01
C GLU A 328 18.06 -5.97 20.91
N ASP A 329 18.54 -6.24 19.68
CA ASP A 329 18.29 -5.38 18.53
C ASP A 329 16.79 -5.32 18.18
N ALA A 330 16.07 -6.45 18.29
CA ALA A 330 14.63 -6.48 18.12
C ALA A 330 13.91 -5.61 19.16
N LYS A 331 14.34 -5.67 20.44
CA LYS A 331 13.77 -4.84 21.52
C LYS A 331 14.08 -3.37 21.32
N GLN A 332 15.30 -3.05 20.90
CA GLN A 332 15.71 -1.69 20.63
C GLN A 332 14.93 -1.08 19.46
N ALA A 333 14.74 -1.84 18.37
CA ALA A 333 13.91 -1.46 17.23
C ALA A 333 12.44 -1.24 17.63
N LEU A 334 11.90 -2.13 18.48
CA LEU A 334 10.58 -1.97 19.06
C LEU A 334 10.47 -0.66 19.86
N GLN A 335 11.45 -0.34 20.70
CA GLN A 335 11.46 0.87 21.51
C GLN A 335 11.54 2.13 20.65
N TRP A 336 12.35 2.13 19.60
CA TRP A 336 12.40 3.24 18.64
C TRP A 336 11.03 3.56 18.06
N ILE A 337 10.27 2.53 17.66
CA ILE A 337 8.91 2.72 17.14
C ILE A 337 7.97 3.24 18.23
N LEU A 338 7.93 2.56 19.38
CA LEU A 338 6.96 2.86 20.44
C LEU A 338 7.14 4.28 20.99
N ASP A 339 8.37 4.76 21.13
CA ASP A 339 8.65 6.06 21.74
C ASP A 339 8.57 7.21 20.74
N ASN A 340 8.93 6.96 19.47
CA ASN A 340 9.21 8.05 18.53
C ASN A 340 8.21 8.14 17.37
N ILE A 341 7.32 7.16 17.20
CA ILE A 341 6.22 7.22 16.23
C ILE A 341 4.93 7.58 16.99
N LYS A 342 4.78 8.87 17.29
CA LYS A 342 3.62 9.45 17.98
C LYS A 342 2.88 10.42 17.06
N PHE A 343 1.58 10.57 17.29
CA PHE A 343 0.82 11.60 16.60
C PHE A 343 1.36 13.00 16.91
N SER A 344 1.12 13.95 16.01
CA SER A 344 1.46 15.34 16.21
C SER A 344 0.70 15.93 17.42
N PRO A 345 1.25 16.96 18.10
CA PRO A 345 0.58 17.62 19.21
C PRO A 345 -0.84 18.10 18.88
N GLN A 346 -1.07 18.54 17.64
CA GLN A 346 -2.36 19.01 17.14
C GLN A 346 -3.41 17.89 17.17
N ILE A 347 -3.02 16.67 16.78
CA ILE A 347 -3.92 15.51 16.81
C ILE A 347 -4.32 15.16 18.25
N TYR A 348 -3.35 15.13 19.17
CA TYR A 348 -3.63 14.89 20.58
C TYR A 348 -4.51 15.98 21.19
N GLN A 349 -4.22 17.26 20.91
CA GLN A 349 -4.98 18.38 21.45
C GLN A 349 -6.46 18.29 21.06
N LYS A 350 -6.76 17.99 19.79
CA LYS A 350 -8.14 17.83 19.30
C LYS A 350 -8.83 16.62 19.92
N ALA A 351 -8.15 15.46 19.99
CA ALA A 351 -8.73 14.28 20.62
C ALA A 351 -8.99 14.50 22.13
N PHE A 352 -8.12 15.23 22.82
CA PHE A 352 -8.27 15.52 24.25
C PHE A 352 -9.40 16.52 24.55
N GLN A 353 -9.70 17.43 23.63
CA GLN A 353 -10.92 18.24 23.73
C GLN A 353 -12.18 17.37 23.77
N ILE A 354 -12.24 16.33 22.94
CA ILE A 354 -13.39 15.40 22.92
C ILE A 354 -13.40 14.51 24.17
N LEU A 355 -12.24 14.00 24.57
CA LEU A 355 -12.14 13.21 25.80
C LEU A 355 -12.60 13.99 27.04
N SER A 356 -12.45 15.32 27.05
CA SER A 356 -12.90 16.17 28.16
C SER A 356 -14.42 16.33 28.28
N ILE A 357 -15.17 16.05 27.20
CA ILE A 357 -16.64 16.15 27.18
C ILE A 357 -17.33 14.77 27.23
N LEU A 358 -16.61 13.69 26.91
CA LEU A 358 -17.14 12.33 27.03
C LEU A 358 -17.34 11.93 28.51
N PRO A 359 -18.41 11.21 28.86
CA PRO A 359 -18.59 10.69 30.23
C PRO A 359 -17.41 9.80 30.64
N GLN A 360 -16.97 9.91 31.89
CA GLN A 360 -15.88 9.09 32.44
C GLN A 360 -16.39 8.20 33.59
N PRO A 361 -16.04 6.90 33.62
CA PRO A 361 -15.33 6.17 32.56
C PRO A 361 -16.24 5.91 31.35
N PHE A 362 -15.64 5.72 30.17
CA PHE A 362 -16.33 5.21 28.97
C PHE A 362 -15.63 3.96 28.42
N ASN A 363 -16.36 3.18 27.65
CA ASN A 363 -15.83 2.07 26.85
C ASN A 363 -15.78 2.47 25.37
N ALA A 364 -15.02 1.73 24.54
CA ALA A 364 -14.97 2.00 23.11
C ALA A 364 -15.04 0.73 22.25
N ILE A 365 -15.57 0.88 21.05
CA ILE A 365 -15.47 -0.13 19.99
C ILE A 365 -14.96 0.49 18.69
N HIS A 366 -14.30 -0.34 17.89
CA HIS A 366 -14.02 -0.04 16.50
C HIS A 366 -14.75 -1.03 15.58
N VAL A 367 -15.62 -0.48 14.73
CA VAL A 367 -16.46 -1.21 13.77
C VAL A 367 -16.06 -0.82 12.34
N ARG A 368 -15.34 -1.71 11.64
CA ARG A 368 -14.90 -1.56 10.24
C ARG A 368 -15.83 -2.35 9.32
N ARG A 369 -16.57 -1.68 8.44
CA ARG A 369 -17.64 -2.28 7.63
C ARG A 369 -17.61 -2.00 6.13
N THR A 370 -16.82 -1.04 5.64
CA THR A 370 -16.90 -0.65 4.22
C THR A 370 -16.18 -1.62 3.27
N ASP A 371 -14.86 -1.51 3.13
CA ASP A 371 -14.06 -2.25 2.15
C ASP A 371 -13.45 -3.56 2.70
N HIS A 372 -13.54 -3.77 4.02
CA HIS A 372 -12.90 -4.89 4.70
C HIS A 372 -13.79 -6.14 4.71
N LYS A 373 -13.56 -7.07 3.76
CA LYS A 373 -14.40 -8.25 3.52
C LYS A 373 -14.84 -9.03 4.76
N ILE A 374 -13.93 -9.30 5.69
CA ILE A 374 -14.19 -10.14 6.88
C ILE A 374 -15.00 -9.39 7.93
N SER A 375 -14.71 -8.10 8.12
CA SER A 375 -15.35 -7.31 9.20
C SER A 375 -16.69 -6.74 8.73
N ALA A 376 -16.82 -6.43 7.43
CA ALA A 376 -18.06 -6.01 6.80
C ALA A 376 -19.20 -7.03 6.95
N SER A 377 -18.87 -8.32 6.93
CA SER A 377 -19.87 -9.40 7.06
C SER A 377 -20.29 -9.68 8.50
N MET A 378 -19.66 -9.08 9.51
CA MET A 378 -20.00 -9.33 10.91
C MET A 378 -21.28 -8.58 11.30
N ALA A 379 -22.19 -9.27 11.98
CA ALA A 379 -23.41 -8.70 12.54
C ALA A 379 -23.14 -7.97 13.87
N PRO A 380 -24.01 -7.03 14.30
CA PRO A 380 -23.90 -6.35 15.59
C PRO A 380 -23.67 -7.30 16.79
N SER A 381 -24.29 -8.48 16.76
CA SER A 381 -24.17 -9.51 17.80
C SER A 381 -22.72 -9.94 18.06
N HIS A 382 -21.85 -9.87 17.05
CA HIS A 382 -20.42 -10.19 17.22
C HIS A 382 -19.75 -9.25 18.24
N TRP A 383 -19.97 -7.94 18.11
CA TRP A 383 -19.43 -6.96 19.04
C TRP A 383 -20.13 -7.05 20.40
N LEU A 384 -21.46 -7.16 20.42
CA LEU A 384 -22.23 -7.31 21.67
C LEU A 384 -21.76 -8.49 22.51
N ASN A 385 -21.54 -9.66 21.90
CA ASN A 385 -21.02 -10.84 22.59
C ASN A 385 -19.61 -10.59 23.16
N SER A 386 -18.73 -9.96 22.37
CA SER A 386 -17.36 -9.63 22.80
C SER A 386 -17.33 -8.62 23.96
N MET A 387 -18.22 -7.63 23.92
CA MET A 387 -18.38 -6.63 24.99
C MET A 387 -18.98 -7.25 26.26
N ALA A 388 -19.96 -8.15 26.12
CA ALA A 388 -20.56 -8.87 27.24
C ALA A 388 -19.54 -9.76 27.96
N GLN A 389 -18.69 -10.48 27.21
CA GLN A 389 -17.58 -11.28 27.76
C GLN A 389 -16.57 -10.44 28.54
N LYS A 390 -16.38 -9.17 28.16
CA LYS A 390 -15.51 -8.20 28.85
C LYS A 390 -16.25 -7.37 29.90
N HIS A 391 -17.53 -7.65 30.13
CA HIS A 391 -18.38 -6.96 31.10
C HIS A 391 -18.46 -5.42 30.92
N PHE A 392 -18.60 -4.94 29.68
CA PHE A 392 -18.65 -3.50 29.36
C PHE A 392 -19.66 -2.71 30.21
N LEU A 393 -20.89 -3.19 30.35
CA LEU A 393 -21.94 -2.52 31.13
C LEU A 393 -21.66 -2.45 32.64
N LYS A 394 -20.78 -3.31 33.18
CA LYS A 394 -20.34 -3.19 34.59
C LYS A 394 -19.40 -2.00 34.78
N ILE A 395 -18.76 -1.53 33.70
CA ILE A 395 -17.83 -0.40 33.72
C ILE A 395 -18.56 0.90 33.39
N SER A 396 -19.31 0.93 32.29
CA SER A 396 -20.03 2.12 31.84
C SER A 396 -20.99 1.80 30.71
N ALA A 397 -22.14 2.48 30.69
CA ALA A 397 -23.05 2.49 29.55
C ALA A 397 -22.57 3.42 28.42
N ALA A 398 -21.67 4.37 28.71
CA ALA A 398 -21.10 5.27 27.70
C ALA A 398 -20.16 4.49 26.77
N LEU A 399 -20.49 4.48 25.48
CA LEU A 399 -19.79 3.72 24.45
C LEU A 399 -19.40 4.63 23.29
N TYR A 400 -18.09 4.90 23.16
CA TYR A 400 -17.54 5.57 21.99
C TYR A 400 -17.45 4.60 20.81
N VAL A 401 -17.93 5.02 19.64
CA VAL A 401 -17.97 4.20 18.44
C VAL A 401 -17.10 4.81 17.33
N ALA A 402 -15.92 4.24 17.14
CA ALA A 402 -15.09 4.49 15.96
C ALA A 402 -15.60 3.63 14.80
N THR A 403 -16.09 4.24 13.72
CA THR A 403 -16.63 3.47 12.59
C THR A 403 -16.52 4.21 11.26
N ASP A 404 -16.49 3.43 10.18
CA ASP A 404 -16.67 3.84 8.79
C ASP A 404 -18.06 3.47 8.25
N GLU A 405 -18.98 2.95 9.08
CA GLU A 405 -20.36 2.65 8.69
C GLU A 405 -21.19 3.95 8.64
N PRO A 406 -21.65 4.38 7.46
CA PRO A 406 -22.47 5.59 7.34
C PRO A 406 -23.88 5.41 7.93
N ASN A 407 -24.45 4.19 7.89
CA ASN A 407 -25.81 3.96 8.36
C ASN A 407 -25.86 3.75 9.88
N LYS A 408 -26.19 4.82 10.63
CA LYS A 408 -26.29 4.78 12.09
C LYS A 408 -27.37 3.83 12.61
N ALA A 409 -28.41 3.52 11.82
CA ALA A 409 -29.43 2.54 12.22
C ALA A 409 -28.87 1.13 12.41
N TRP A 410 -27.68 0.83 11.85
CA TRP A 410 -26.98 -0.42 12.11
C TRP A 410 -26.62 -0.60 13.60
N PHE A 411 -26.46 0.50 14.34
CA PHE A 411 -26.10 0.50 15.75
C PHE A 411 -27.28 0.44 16.71
N GLU A 412 -28.53 0.42 16.22
CA GLU A 412 -29.74 0.27 17.05
C GLU A 412 -29.71 -0.92 18.04
N PRO A 413 -29.15 -2.11 17.69
CA PRO A 413 -29.02 -3.19 18.66
C PRO A 413 -28.17 -2.84 19.89
N PHE A 414 -27.24 -1.89 19.78
CA PHE A 414 -26.40 -1.46 20.91
C PHE A 414 -27.20 -0.55 21.85
N HIS A 415 -28.03 0.34 21.33
CA HIS A 415 -28.97 1.12 22.15
C HIS A 415 -29.94 0.21 22.91
N ARG A 416 -30.54 -0.77 22.23
CA ARG A 416 -31.41 -1.77 22.87
C ARG A 416 -30.70 -2.61 23.93
N ALA A 417 -29.38 -2.77 23.82
CA ALA A 417 -28.56 -3.46 24.81
C ALA A 417 -28.16 -2.57 26.00
N GLY A 418 -28.63 -1.33 26.07
CA GLY A 418 -28.40 -0.42 27.20
C GLY A 418 -27.18 0.50 27.06
N TYR A 419 -26.59 0.62 25.86
CA TYR A 419 -25.47 1.54 25.63
C TYR A 419 -25.94 2.92 25.16
N GLN A 420 -25.27 3.95 25.67
CA GLN A 420 -25.33 5.31 25.15
C GLN A 420 -24.16 5.51 24.18
N LEU A 421 -24.49 5.70 22.90
CA LEU A 421 -23.50 5.78 21.83
C LEU A 421 -23.02 7.21 21.62
N TYR A 422 -21.71 7.35 21.39
CA TYR A 422 -21.06 8.60 21.04
C TYR A 422 -20.27 8.40 19.76
N PHE A 423 -20.57 9.18 18.73
CA PHE A 423 -19.86 9.15 17.46
C PHE A 423 -18.99 10.38 17.29
N SER A 424 -17.82 10.18 16.69
CA SER A 424 -16.97 11.23 16.11
C SER A 424 -17.70 12.32 15.33
N ASP A 425 -18.76 11.97 14.58
CA ASP A 425 -19.43 12.90 13.67
C ASP A 425 -20.18 14.02 14.44
N GLU A 426 -20.41 13.81 15.73
CA GLU A 426 -20.99 14.80 16.65
C GLU A 426 -19.97 15.88 17.04
N PHE A 427 -18.67 15.61 16.86
CA PHE A 427 -17.57 16.47 17.31
C PHE A 427 -16.78 17.09 16.16
N PHE A 428 -16.93 16.58 14.94
CA PHE A 428 -16.15 16.99 13.79
C PHE A 428 -17.05 17.42 12.63
N ASN A 429 -16.94 18.70 12.27
CA ASN A 429 -17.51 19.20 11.03
C ASN A 429 -16.57 18.89 9.87
N PRO A 430 -17.03 18.22 8.81
CA PRO A 430 -16.21 17.99 7.62
C PRO A 430 -15.81 19.33 7.01
N SER A 431 -14.54 19.46 6.64
CA SER A 431 -14.01 20.63 5.92
C SER A 431 -14.33 20.59 4.42
N GLY A 432 -14.91 19.49 3.93
CA GLY A 432 -15.15 19.23 2.51
C GLY A 432 -13.90 18.76 1.78
N ARG A 433 -12.82 18.47 2.51
CA ARG A 433 -11.57 17.94 1.95
C ARG A 433 -11.66 16.44 1.84
N SER A 434 -10.99 15.87 0.84
CA SER A 434 -10.89 14.43 0.62
C SER A 434 -10.26 13.65 1.79
N PHE A 435 -9.66 14.35 2.74
CA PHE A 435 -8.92 13.78 3.86
C PHE A 435 -9.66 13.85 5.21
N ASP A 436 -10.91 14.33 5.24
CA ASP A 436 -11.67 14.52 6.48
C ASP A 436 -11.85 13.20 7.26
N MET A 437 -12.18 12.10 6.56
CA MET A 437 -12.36 10.78 7.16
C MET A 437 -11.07 10.20 7.73
N ASP A 438 -9.93 10.43 7.06
CA ASP A 438 -8.64 9.95 7.53
C ASP A 438 -8.20 10.70 8.81
N ILE A 439 -8.35 12.03 8.85
CA ILE A 439 -8.08 12.85 10.05
C ILE A 439 -8.97 12.44 11.22
N LYS A 440 -10.27 12.31 10.96
CA LYS A 440 -11.24 11.79 11.92
C LYS A 440 -10.80 10.43 12.49
N GLY A 441 -10.33 9.55 11.61
CA GLY A 441 -9.76 8.26 12.00
C GLY A 441 -8.57 8.37 12.96
N LEU A 442 -7.71 9.38 12.82
CA LEU A 442 -6.60 9.62 13.77
C LEU A 442 -7.12 9.96 15.16
N TYR A 443 -8.13 10.84 15.24
CA TYR A 443 -8.76 11.21 16.50
C TYR A 443 -9.47 10.02 17.15
N ASP A 444 -10.22 9.25 16.35
CA ASP A 444 -10.88 8.01 16.78
C ASP A 444 -9.90 7.05 17.45
N GLN A 445 -8.68 6.91 16.91
CA GLN A 445 -7.64 6.07 17.51
C GLN A 445 -7.21 6.59 18.88
N VAL A 446 -6.92 7.89 19.01
CA VAL A 446 -6.53 8.48 20.31
C VAL A 446 -7.64 8.31 21.34
N ILE A 447 -8.89 8.60 20.98
CA ILE A 447 -10.03 8.46 21.89
C ILE A 447 -10.17 7.00 22.33
N CYS A 448 -10.12 6.03 21.40
CA CYS A 448 -10.22 4.61 21.72
C CYS A 448 -9.04 4.10 22.57
N ILE A 449 -7.84 4.66 22.42
CA ILE A 449 -6.68 4.32 23.26
C ILE A 449 -6.95 4.67 24.73
N HIS A 450 -7.72 5.72 25.00
CA HIS A 450 -8.02 6.20 26.36
C HIS A 450 -9.28 5.59 26.99
N ALA A 451 -10.03 4.76 26.25
CA ALA A 451 -11.21 4.09 26.79
C ALA A 451 -10.85 3.11 27.93
N LYS A 452 -11.78 2.83 28.84
CA LYS A 452 -11.55 1.85 29.91
C LYS A 452 -11.44 0.44 29.36
N LEU A 453 -12.41 0.04 28.52
CA LEU A 453 -12.37 -1.22 27.76
C LEU A 453 -12.47 -0.94 26.26
N PHE A 454 -11.85 -1.79 25.45
CA PHE A 454 -11.88 -1.68 24.00
C PHE A 454 -12.15 -3.03 23.31
N VAL A 455 -12.99 -3.02 22.28
CA VAL A 455 -13.14 -4.13 21.32
C VAL A 455 -13.04 -3.60 19.89
N GLY A 456 -11.97 -4.00 19.20
CA GLY A 456 -11.73 -3.64 17.81
C GLY A 456 -12.07 -4.75 16.81
N SER A 457 -12.34 -4.33 15.57
CA SER A 457 -12.55 -5.22 14.41
C SER A 457 -11.36 -6.13 14.12
N LYS A 458 -11.62 -7.42 13.87
CA LYS A 458 -10.62 -8.44 13.53
C LYS A 458 -9.87 -8.09 12.24
N SER A 459 -8.57 -8.38 12.20
CA SER A 459 -7.66 -8.17 11.06
C SER A 459 -7.52 -6.71 10.58
N SER A 460 -8.04 -5.73 11.33
CA SER A 460 -7.88 -4.31 11.00
C SER A 460 -6.55 -3.77 11.55
N SER A 461 -5.74 -3.15 10.70
CA SER A 461 -4.54 -2.42 11.12
C SER A 461 -4.86 -1.22 12.02
N PHE A 462 -6.06 -0.64 11.87
CA PHE A 462 -6.59 0.40 12.74
C PHE A 462 -6.83 -0.11 14.17
N SER A 463 -7.57 -1.22 14.34
CA SER A 463 -7.74 -1.87 15.65
C SER A 463 -6.40 -2.30 16.24
N GLY A 464 -5.53 -2.86 15.40
CA GLY A 464 -4.22 -3.34 15.82
C GLY A 464 -3.35 -2.25 16.43
N PHE A 465 -3.42 -1.03 15.88
CA PHE A 465 -2.75 0.13 16.45
C PHE A 465 -3.26 0.47 17.85
N ILE A 466 -4.58 0.45 18.04
CA ILE A 466 -5.21 0.78 19.32
C ILE A 466 -4.81 -0.26 20.37
N TYR A 467 -4.96 -1.56 20.08
CA TYR A 467 -4.52 -2.62 20.99
C TYR A 467 -3.03 -2.49 21.35
N ARG A 468 -2.18 -2.24 20.35
CA ARG A 468 -0.74 -2.02 20.56
C ARG A 468 -0.48 -0.85 21.50
N SER A 469 -1.13 0.28 21.27
CA SER A 469 -0.92 1.51 22.04
C SER A 469 -1.47 1.41 23.46
N ARG A 470 -2.49 0.58 23.67
CA ARG A 470 -3.04 0.22 24.99
C ARG A 470 -2.20 -0.82 25.74
N GLY A 471 -1.21 -1.44 25.09
CA GLY A 471 -0.46 -2.57 25.64
C GLY A 471 -1.25 -3.88 25.70
N GLU A 472 -2.44 -3.93 25.10
CA GLU A 472 -3.37 -5.08 25.07
C GLU A 472 -2.99 -6.04 23.92
N VAL A 473 -1.75 -6.49 23.90
CA VAL A 473 -1.17 -7.31 22.83
C VAL A 473 -0.43 -8.50 23.39
N MET A 474 -0.30 -9.53 22.57
CA MET A 474 0.52 -10.69 22.93
C MET A 474 1.99 -10.27 23.03
N ARG A 475 2.60 -10.60 24.17
CA ARG A 475 4.02 -10.37 24.44
C ARG A 475 4.73 -11.69 24.74
N ARG A 476 5.96 -11.81 24.25
CA ARG A 476 6.89 -12.90 24.58
C ARG A 476 8.30 -12.34 24.49
N ASP A 477 9.20 -12.76 25.35
CA ASP A 477 10.60 -12.32 25.30
C ASP A 477 10.81 -10.79 25.46
N GLY A 478 9.85 -10.09 26.06
CA GLY A 478 9.85 -8.62 26.10
C GLY A 478 9.50 -7.94 24.77
N LEU A 479 9.02 -8.70 23.79
CA LEU A 479 8.64 -8.22 22.45
C LEU A 479 7.14 -8.35 22.23
N ILE A 480 6.59 -7.44 21.42
CA ILE A 480 5.19 -7.49 20.95
C ILE A 480 5.11 -8.40 19.72
N LEU A 481 4.27 -9.43 19.77
CA LEU A 481 4.14 -10.42 18.69
C LEU A 481 3.09 -10.06 17.63
N SER A 482 2.10 -9.25 18.01
CA SER A 482 0.96 -8.88 17.16
C SER A 482 0.96 -7.39 16.85
N HIS A 483 0.57 -7.02 15.63
CA HIS A 483 0.44 -5.62 15.20
C HIS A 483 1.75 -4.79 15.28
N MET A 484 2.89 -5.48 15.23
CA MET A 484 4.22 -4.90 15.17
C MET A 484 4.90 -5.32 13.87
N PRO A 485 5.44 -4.38 13.07
CA PRO A 485 6.14 -4.74 11.84
C PRO A 485 7.53 -5.33 12.09
N VAL A 486 8.16 -4.98 13.21
CA VAL A 486 9.44 -5.55 13.67
C VAL A 486 9.26 -6.72 14.64
N GLY A 487 10.25 -7.60 14.71
CA GLY A 487 10.26 -8.70 15.67
C GLY A 487 11.59 -9.43 15.68
N TRP A 488 11.70 -10.46 16.52
CA TRP A 488 12.90 -11.29 16.60
C TRP A 488 12.83 -12.45 15.61
N PHE A 489 13.94 -12.71 14.92
CA PHE A 489 14.07 -13.78 13.92
C PHE A 489 13.69 -15.16 14.48
N VAL A 490 14.11 -15.48 15.70
CA VAL A 490 13.83 -16.78 16.35
C VAL A 490 12.34 -17.04 16.49
N HIS A 491 11.50 -15.99 16.55
CA HIS A 491 10.04 -16.17 16.57
C HIS A 491 9.46 -16.69 15.24
N LYS A 492 10.27 -16.83 14.21
CA LYS A 492 9.94 -17.49 12.92
C LYS A 492 10.45 -18.92 12.82
N LEU A 493 11.29 -19.40 13.73
CA LEU A 493 11.76 -20.77 13.71
C LEU A 493 10.65 -21.72 14.20
N LYS A 494 10.57 -22.90 13.59
CA LYS A 494 9.75 -24.01 14.09
C LYS A 494 10.18 -24.31 15.52
N ARG A 495 9.21 -24.41 16.42
CA ARG A 495 9.49 -24.92 17.76
C ARG A 495 9.80 -26.41 17.64
N GLN A 496 10.98 -26.83 18.08
CA GLN A 496 11.17 -28.21 18.50
C GLN A 496 10.34 -28.36 19.79
N ASN A 497 9.36 -29.28 19.76
CA ASN A 497 8.57 -29.61 20.94
C ASN A 497 9.42 -30.35 21.97
#